data_AF-A0A345Y8D4-F1
#
_entry.id   AF-A0A345Y8D4-F1
#
_cell.length_a   1.000
_cell.length_b   1.000
_cell.length_c   1.000
_cell.angle_alpha   90.00
_cell.angle_beta   90.00
_cell.angle_gamma   90.00
#
_symmetry.space_group_name_H-M   'P 1'
#
loop_
_entity.id
_entity.type
_entity.pdbx_description
1 polymer ?
#
loop_
_entity_poly.entity_id
_entity_poly.type
_entity_poly.pdbx_seq_one_letter_code
_entity_poly.pdbx_strand_id
1 'polypeptide(L)'
;MPDSADIFWFKTQFESPIQAAIAGTPLTVDFLTAIACHETGSIWGTMRRKDMAVDRIVALCVGDTLDADKGRAAFPLTRADLEKAPRGKEMFAIARQALVDMAQHVPGYEAVAKRPNKFCHGFGVFQLDLQFFIEDPEYFLNRDYEKFDCTLDRCVRELKSALRKLDFQSRVTLTDQEFAMVSIVYNTGRFKPAKGLKQGHFDGKRFYGEAILDFIRLAHTVAIAGEATALLPAPAGQALVAPPSPVTATGPALRVETREGMLRLRREPYISTPPQANVVGHLPDGHEVRAITGAKVGGFIEVETSLSGALLRGFASAKFLQPLAGPVAIQPVVPAALPPNSGIVAVTMPRKPGSITRRRDPANAHSLNENGQPGRVGTSPDQLRAELAAIVDWLAVDDKRNLRYQPHDGLTFCNIYAHDYCYLADVFLPRVWWSAPALLRLAAGETVQPLIGNTIAEMRANDLFRWLRDFGAAFGWRQTGTLTKLQTEVNLGAIGLIVARRKEDGRSGHIVMVVPETGTLVARRNAAGEVIAPLQSQAGASNFRQGTGKLNWWNGEQFAESAFWLHA
;
A
#
# COMPACT_ATOMS: atom_id res chain seq x y z
N MET A 1 15.61 10.19 8.12
CA MET A 1 15.22 9.32 6.99
C MET A 1 15.31 10.16 5.72
N PRO A 2 15.80 9.60 4.60
CA PRO A 2 15.77 10.28 3.30
C PRO A 2 14.37 10.77 2.94
N ASP A 3 14.31 11.95 2.33
CA ASP A 3 13.10 12.55 1.76
C ASP A 3 13.17 12.60 0.22
N SER A 4 12.20 13.26 -0.42
CA SER A 4 12.18 13.41 -1.88
C SER A 4 13.35 14.22 -2.42
N ALA A 5 13.89 15.19 -1.66
CA ALA A 5 15.05 15.97 -2.07
C ALA A 5 16.33 15.13 -2.02
N ASP A 6 16.43 14.23 -1.05
CA ASP A 6 17.51 13.26 -0.96
C ASP A 6 17.46 12.25 -2.12
N ILE A 7 16.27 11.75 -2.49
CA ILE A 7 16.06 10.90 -3.67
C ILE A 7 16.42 11.64 -4.96
N PHE A 8 15.98 12.90 -5.10
CA PHE A 8 16.27 13.71 -6.29
C PHE A 8 17.78 13.87 -6.49
N TRP A 9 18.50 14.19 -5.41
CA TRP A 9 19.95 14.26 -5.45
C TRP A 9 20.58 12.93 -5.87
N PHE A 10 20.18 11.81 -5.24
CA PHE A 10 20.74 10.50 -5.53
C PHE A 10 20.56 10.12 -7.01
N LYS A 11 19.33 10.27 -7.51
CA LYS A 11 19.00 10.03 -8.91
C LYS A 11 19.86 10.91 -9.83
N THR A 12 20.01 12.21 -9.51
CA THR A 12 20.81 13.15 -10.31
C THR A 12 22.27 12.71 -10.44
N GLN A 13 22.84 12.10 -9.40
CA GLN A 13 24.23 11.64 -9.44
C GLN A 13 24.40 10.28 -10.13
N PHE A 14 23.44 9.38 -9.98
CA PHE A 14 23.67 7.95 -10.20
C PHE A 14 22.72 7.27 -11.18
N GLU A 15 21.74 7.97 -11.75
CA GLU A 15 20.80 7.35 -12.68
C GLU A 15 21.49 6.71 -13.89
N SER A 16 22.36 7.43 -14.60
CA SER A 16 22.99 6.91 -15.83
C SER A 16 23.78 5.61 -15.60
N PRO A 17 24.68 5.49 -14.60
CA PRO A 17 25.34 4.21 -14.32
C PRO A 17 24.35 3.12 -13.89
N ILE A 18 23.30 3.45 -13.13
CA ILE A 18 22.25 2.48 -12.74
C ILE A 18 21.53 1.95 -13.98
N GLN A 19 21.06 2.82 -14.87
CA GLN A 19 20.35 2.44 -16.10
C GLN A 19 21.20 1.49 -16.96
N ALA A 20 22.50 1.77 -17.10
CA ALA A 20 23.42 0.90 -17.82
C ALA A 20 23.56 -0.49 -17.18
N ALA A 21 23.69 -0.55 -15.84
CA ALA A 21 23.91 -1.80 -15.13
C ALA A 21 22.68 -2.74 -15.12
N ILE A 22 21.47 -2.16 -15.16
CA ILE A 22 20.20 -2.90 -15.10
C ILE A 22 19.59 -3.21 -16.46
N ALA A 23 20.22 -2.78 -17.56
CA ALA A 23 19.73 -3.01 -18.92
C ALA A 23 19.38 -4.49 -19.16
N GLY A 24 18.21 -4.74 -19.75
CA GLY A 24 17.70 -6.10 -20.03
C GLY A 24 17.19 -6.85 -18.80
N THR A 25 16.99 -6.17 -17.67
CA THR A 25 16.35 -6.74 -16.47
C THR A 25 15.06 -5.98 -16.12
N PRO A 26 14.15 -6.55 -15.32
CA PRO A 26 12.99 -5.83 -14.81
C PRO A 26 13.30 -4.81 -13.69
N LEU A 27 14.57 -4.67 -13.29
CA LEU A 27 14.96 -3.71 -12.26
C LEU A 27 14.84 -2.28 -12.78
N THR A 28 14.58 -1.33 -11.88
CA THR A 28 14.40 0.10 -12.22
C THR A 28 15.31 0.98 -11.39
N VAL A 29 15.57 2.19 -11.89
CA VAL A 29 16.31 3.23 -11.15
C VAL A 29 15.64 3.53 -9.81
N ASP A 30 14.31 3.62 -9.79
CA ASP A 30 13.52 3.86 -8.58
C ASP A 30 13.71 2.76 -7.54
N PHE A 31 13.74 1.51 -7.98
CA PHE A 31 13.96 0.38 -7.09
C PHE A 31 15.36 0.38 -6.47
N LEU A 32 16.41 0.61 -7.26
CA LEU A 32 17.77 0.70 -6.73
C LEU A 32 17.93 1.94 -5.84
N THR A 33 17.29 3.06 -6.18
CA THR A 33 17.27 4.25 -5.33
C THR A 33 16.60 3.96 -3.98
N ALA A 34 15.50 3.21 -3.97
CA ALA A 34 14.83 2.80 -2.73
C ALA A 34 15.74 1.94 -1.84
N ILE A 35 16.50 1.01 -2.44
CA ILE A 35 17.51 0.23 -1.71
C ILE A 35 18.59 1.18 -1.15
N ALA A 36 19.19 2.05 -1.96
CA ALA A 36 20.20 3.00 -1.49
C ALA A 36 19.70 3.91 -0.36
N CYS A 37 18.45 4.37 -0.44
CA CYS A 37 17.78 5.14 0.63
C CYS A 37 17.66 4.32 1.91
N HIS A 38 17.27 3.05 1.80
CA HIS A 38 17.13 2.22 2.98
C HIS A 38 18.48 1.86 3.61
N GLU A 39 19.46 1.47 2.81
CA GLU A 39 20.74 0.93 3.27
C GLU A 39 21.66 2.03 3.84
N THR A 40 21.81 3.16 3.14
CA THR A 40 22.75 4.23 3.55
C THR A 40 22.18 5.64 3.45
N GLY A 41 20.87 5.80 3.19
CA GLY A 41 20.28 7.10 2.98
C GLY A 41 20.39 8.08 4.15
N SER A 42 20.38 7.59 5.38
CA SER A 42 20.64 8.41 6.57
C SER A 42 22.07 8.99 6.57
N ILE A 43 23.02 8.30 5.96
CA ILE A 43 24.44 8.65 5.89
C ILE A 43 24.66 9.65 4.75
N TRP A 44 24.43 9.26 3.50
CA TRP A 44 24.68 10.14 2.36
C TRP A 44 23.74 11.35 2.32
N GLY A 45 22.49 11.21 2.78
CA GLY A 45 21.55 12.32 2.90
C GLY A 45 22.07 13.41 3.85
N THR A 46 22.73 13.02 4.95
CA THR A 46 23.37 13.96 5.87
C THR A 46 24.58 14.65 5.23
N MET A 47 25.41 13.90 4.50
CA MET A 47 26.66 14.41 3.93
C MET A 47 26.46 15.29 2.69
N ARG A 48 25.46 15.01 1.84
CA ARG A 48 25.16 15.86 0.67
C ARG A 48 24.79 17.29 1.03
N ARG A 49 24.34 17.53 2.27
CA ARG A 49 24.01 18.85 2.81
C ARG A 49 25.23 19.62 3.32
N LYS A 50 26.43 19.03 3.24
CA LYS A 50 27.71 19.59 3.74
C LYS A 50 28.69 19.95 2.61
N ASP A 51 28.19 20.14 1.38
CA ASP A 51 28.99 20.47 0.18
C ASP A 51 30.18 19.50 -0.05
N MET A 52 29.97 18.23 0.28
CA MET A 52 30.98 17.19 0.16
C MET A 52 30.98 16.62 -1.26
N ALA A 53 32.18 16.40 -1.82
CA ALA A 53 32.33 15.75 -3.12
C ALA A 53 31.68 14.36 -3.14
N VAL A 54 31.02 14.00 -4.24
CA VAL A 54 30.24 12.76 -4.39
C VAL A 54 31.07 11.52 -4.09
N ASP A 55 32.29 11.42 -4.61
CA ASP A 55 33.18 10.28 -4.34
C ASP A 55 33.52 10.14 -2.85
N ARG A 56 33.66 11.26 -2.13
CA ARG A 56 33.88 11.22 -0.69
C ARG A 56 32.62 10.79 0.07
N ILE A 57 31.44 11.19 -0.39
CA ILE A 57 30.16 10.72 0.17
C ILE A 57 30.05 9.20 -0.01
N VAL A 58 30.34 8.67 -1.19
CA VAL A 58 30.31 7.23 -1.49
C VAL A 58 31.31 6.47 -0.60
N ALA A 59 32.54 6.96 -0.48
CA ALA A 59 33.57 6.36 0.38
C ALA A 59 33.16 6.28 1.86
N LEU A 60 32.31 7.20 2.31
CA LEU A 60 31.79 7.28 3.67
C LEU A 60 30.45 6.57 3.84
N CYS A 61 29.88 5.95 2.81
CA CYS A 61 28.71 5.07 2.91
C CYS A 61 29.10 3.72 3.51
N VAL A 62 29.66 3.77 4.71
CA VAL A 62 30.01 2.64 5.56
C VAL A 62 29.23 2.76 6.85
N GLY A 63 28.95 1.64 7.50
CA GLY A 63 28.08 1.67 8.67
C GLY A 63 27.99 0.31 9.31
N ASP A 64 26.95 0.20 10.14
CA ASP A 64 26.60 -0.96 10.95
C ASP A 64 27.78 -1.45 11.81
N THR A 65 27.66 -1.38 13.14
CA THR A 65 28.81 -1.65 14.03
C THR A 65 28.59 -2.93 14.81
N LEU A 66 29.61 -3.78 14.87
CA LEU A 66 29.51 -5.10 15.47
C LEU A 66 29.27 -5.05 16.98
N ASP A 67 28.21 -5.73 17.41
CA ASP A 67 27.85 -6.03 18.80
C ASP A 67 27.64 -7.55 18.94
N ALA A 68 28.65 -8.29 19.43
CA ALA A 68 28.59 -9.75 19.58
C ALA A 68 27.47 -10.22 20.53
N ASP A 69 27.01 -9.35 21.43
CA ASP A 69 25.99 -9.57 22.45
C ASP A 69 24.55 -9.40 21.93
N LYS A 70 24.35 -8.96 20.69
CA LYS A 70 23.02 -8.79 20.08
C LYS A 70 22.55 -9.96 19.21
N GLY A 71 23.14 -11.15 19.39
CA GLY A 71 22.67 -12.39 18.76
C GLY A 71 23.06 -12.59 17.30
N ARG A 72 24.06 -11.86 16.79
CA ARG A 72 24.63 -12.11 15.45
C ARG A 72 25.35 -13.46 15.45
N ALA A 73 25.16 -14.25 14.40
CA ALA A 73 25.86 -15.53 14.17
C ALA A 73 26.78 -15.51 12.94
N ALA A 74 26.68 -14.46 12.10
CA ALA A 74 27.51 -14.30 10.91
C ALA A 74 28.95 -13.92 11.28
N PHE A 75 29.90 -14.25 10.39
CA PHE A 75 31.28 -13.81 10.50
C PHE A 75 31.42 -12.30 10.20
N PRO A 76 32.38 -11.56 10.80
CA PRO A 76 33.10 -11.88 12.04
C PRO A 76 32.26 -11.51 13.27
N LEU A 77 32.24 -12.33 14.32
CA LEU A 77 31.48 -12.01 15.54
C LEU A 77 32.18 -10.92 16.37
N THR A 78 33.50 -11.00 16.44
CA THR A 78 34.36 -10.07 17.17
C THR A 78 35.55 -9.62 16.31
N ARG A 79 36.26 -8.59 16.77
CA ARG A 79 37.57 -8.21 16.22
C ARG A 79 38.52 -9.41 16.15
N ALA A 80 38.58 -10.20 17.22
CA ALA A 80 39.48 -11.35 17.29
C ALA A 80 39.14 -12.41 16.23
N ASP A 81 37.86 -12.56 15.89
CA ASP A 81 37.45 -13.48 14.83
C ASP A 81 37.84 -12.97 13.45
N LEU A 82 37.68 -11.66 13.21
CA LEU A 82 38.17 -11.05 11.98
C LEU A 82 39.68 -11.23 11.83
N GLU A 83 40.46 -10.89 12.87
CA GLU A 83 41.92 -10.95 12.82
C GLU A 83 42.49 -12.37 12.66
N LYS A 84 41.71 -13.41 12.96
CA LYS A 84 42.08 -14.81 12.70
C LYS A 84 41.93 -15.20 11.22
N ALA A 85 41.09 -14.51 10.46
CA ALA A 85 40.93 -14.77 9.03
C ALA A 85 42.18 -14.31 8.25
N PRO A 86 42.48 -14.91 7.09
CA PRO A 86 43.54 -14.45 6.20
C PRO A 86 43.39 -12.95 5.91
N ARG A 87 44.49 -12.18 6.09
CA ARG A 87 44.52 -10.71 5.97
C ARG A 87 43.51 -9.96 6.86
N GLY A 88 42.95 -10.61 7.88
CA GLY A 88 41.93 -10.03 8.74
C GLY A 88 42.39 -8.82 9.57
N LYS A 89 43.67 -8.76 9.95
CA LYS A 89 44.25 -7.59 10.62
C LYS A 89 44.25 -6.34 9.74
N GLU A 90 44.54 -6.51 8.45
CA GLU A 90 44.48 -5.45 7.45
C GLU A 90 43.04 -4.97 7.27
N MET A 91 42.11 -5.92 7.16
CA MET A 91 40.68 -5.61 7.08
C MET A 91 40.16 -4.87 8.31
N PHE A 92 40.57 -5.29 9.51
CA PHE A 92 40.22 -4.57 10.74
C PHE A 92 40.70 -3.12 10.71
N ALA A 93 41.93 -2.86 10.26
CA ALA A 93 42.46 -1.50 10.15
C ALA A 93 41.62 -0.64 9.19
N ILE A 94 41.24 -1.18 8.03
CA ILE A 94 40.36 -0.52 7.06
C ILE A 94 38.99 -0.23 7.67
N ALA A 95 38.32 -1.26 8.21
CA ALA A 95 36.99 -1.16 8.79
C ALA A 95 36.93 -0.18 9.98
N ARG A 96 38.02 -0.13 10.75
CA ARG A 96 38.18 0.78 11.87
C ARG A 96 38.34 2.23 11.40
N GLN A 97 39.21 2.46 10.41
CA GLN A 97 39.42 3.80 9.87
C GLN A 97 38.15 4.33 9.20
N ALA A 98 37.43 3.47 8.47
CA ALA A 98 36.16 3.81 7.85
C ALA A 98 35.12 4.29 8.89
N LEU A 99 35.01 3.61 10.04
CA LEU A 99 34.15 4.05 11.15
C LEU A 99 34.58 5.42 11.71
N VAL A 100 35.88 5.62 11.92
CA VAL A 100 36.42 6.87 12.48
C VAL A 100 36.16 8.03 11.54
N ASP A 101 36.37 7.84 10.23
CA ASP A 101 36.13 8.84 9.20
C ASP A 101 34.64 9.20 9.08
N MET A 102 33.77 8.18 8.98
CA MET A 102 32.33 8.40 8.86
C MET A 102 31.75 9.07 10.12
N ALA A 103 32.26 8.73 11.32
CA ALA A 103 31.80 9.31 12.58
C ALA A 103 32.10 10.81 12.74
N GLN A 104 32.99 11.38 11.91
CA GLN A 104 33.21 12.84 11.89
C GLN A 104 32.03 13.59 11.25
N HIS A 105 31.22 12.89 10.45
CA HIS A 105 30.19 13.50 9.62
C HIS A 105 28.77 13.03 9.96
N VAL A 106 28.61 11.82 10.49
CA VAL A 106 27.30 11.21 10.78
C VAL A 106 27.05 11.21 12.29
N PRO A 107 26.04 11.94 12.78
CA PRO A 107 25.71 11.99 14.20
C PRO A 107 25.38 10.61 14.79
N GLY A 108 25.81 10.37 16.03
CA GLY A 108 25.47 9.17 16.80
C GLY A 108 26.55 8.08 16.78
N TYR A 109 27.58 8.23 15.95
CA TYR A 109 28.70 7.27 15.86
C TYR A 109 29.94 7.69 16.65
N GLU A 110 29.99 8.90 17.20
CA GLU A 110 31.15 9.45 17.90
C GLU A 110 31.53 8.60 19.12
N ALA A 111 30.52 8.16 19.89
CA ALA A 111 30.74 7.32 21.06
C ALA A 111 31.24 5.91 20.68
N VAL A 112 30.78 5.38 19.54
CA VAL A 112 31.18 4.06 19.04
C VAL A 112 32.59 4.12 18.46
N ALA A 113 32.90 5.18 17.71
CA ALA A 113 34.22 5.45 17.16
C ALA A 113 35.29 5.66 18.25
N LYS A 114 34.94 6.09 19.46
CA LYS A 114 35.90 6.15 20.59
C LYS A 114 36.31 4.77 21.13
N ARG A 115 35.54 3.71 20.87
CA ARG A 115 35.82 2.36 21.38
C ARG A 115 36.80 1.65 20.43
N PRO A 116 38.03 1.29 20.84
CA PRO A 116 39.09 0.84 19.92
C PRO A 116 38.79 -0.48 19.21
N ASN A 117 37.94 -1.32 19.77
CA ASN A 117 37.57 -2.62 19.19
C ASN A 117 36.31 -2.56 18.30
N LYS A 118 35.70 -1.38 18.11
CA LYS A 118 34.55 -1.18 17.22
C LYS A 118 35.00 -0.82 15.82
N PHE A 119 34.34 -1.37 14.81
CA PHE A 119 34.61 -1.16 13.39
C PHE A 119 33.32 -1.34 12.58
N CYS A 120 33.30 -0.80 11.36
CA CYS A 120 32.19 -0.98 10.42
C CYS A 120 32.11 -2.43 9.94
N HIS A 121 30.89 -2.91 9.67
CA HIS A 121 30.70 -4.16 8.95
C HIS A 121 29.83 -4.02 7.69
N GLY A 122 29.10 -2.93 7.50
CA GLY A 122 28.45 -2.63 6.23
C GLY A 122 29.30 -1.69 5.37
N PHE A 123 29.52 -2.04 4.10
CA PHE A 123 30.39 -1.31 3.20
C PHE A 123 29.71 -0.94 1.88
N GLY A 124 29.79 0.34 1.51
CA GLY A 124 29.28 0.89 0.25
C GLY A 124 27.82 1.33 0.30
N VAL A 125 27.39 2.02 -0.75
CA VAL A 125 26.04 2.62 -0.87
C VAL A 125 24.91 1.62 -0.66
N PHE A 126 25.09 0.37 -1.12
CA PHE A 126 24.11 -0.70 -1.00
C PHE A 126 24.37 -1.68 0.16
N GLN A 127 25.31 -1.33 1.06
CA GLN A 127 25.71 -2.08 2.26
C GLN A 127 26.01 -3.58 2.02
N LEU A 128 27.22 -3.88 1.52
CA LEU A 128 27.73 -5.25 1.56
C LEU A 128 28.26 -5.57 2.96
N ASP A 129 27.75 -6.64 3.58
CA ASP A 129 28.19 -7.07 4.92
C ASP A 129 29.58 -7.74 4.89
N LEU A 130 30.37 -7.45 5.92
CA LEU A 130 31.74 -7.94 6.10
C LEU A 130 31.84 -9.46 6.20
N GLN A 131 30.72 -10.18 6.41
CA GLN A 131 30.70 -11.63 6.30
C GLN A 131 31.23 -12.13 4.94
N PHE A 132 31.05 -11.33 3.87
CA PHE A 132 31.52 -11.69 2.53
C PHE A 132 33.03 -11.50 2.35
N PHE A 133 33.76 -10.96 3.34
CA PHE A 133 35.22 -10.89 3.31
C PHE A 133 35.89 -12.26 3.16
N ILE A 134 35.26 -13.33 3.64
CA ILE A 134 35.76 -14.70 3.46
C ILE A 134 35.75 -15.12 1.99
N GLU A 135 34.74 -14.69 1.23
CA GLU A 135 34.51 -15.11 -0.16
C GLU A 135 35.15 -14.12 -1.16
N ASP A 136 35.18 -12.84 -0.82
CA ASP A 136 35.60 -11.74 -1.70
C ASP A 136 36.44 -10.71 -0.92
N PRO A 137 37.64 -11.10 -0.42
CA PRO A 137 38.47 -10.21 0.41
C PRO A 137 38.95 -8.98 -0.37
N GLU A 138 39.20 -9.13 -1.66
CA GLU A 138 39.75 -8.08 -2.50
C GLU A 138 38.81 -6.89 -2.67
N TYR A 139 37.50 -7.10 -2.73
CA TYR A 139 36.51 -6.00 -2.74
C TYR A 139 36.70 -5.04 -1.54
N PHE A 140 36.98 -5.59 -0.37
CA PHE A 140 37.17 -4.78 0.83
C PHE A 140 38.59 -4.21 0.93
N LEU A 141 39.62 -5.02 0.63
CA LEU A 141 41.02 -4.61 0.79
C LEU A 141 41.43 -3.56 -0.26
N ASN A 142 40.91 -3.66 -1.49
CA ASN A 142 41.12 -2.66 -2.54
C ASN A 142 40.20 -1.45 -2.39
N ARG A 143 39.35 -1.44 -1.36
CA ARG A 143 38.38 -0.38 -1.07
C ARG A 143 37.44 -0.09 -2.24
N ASP A 144 37.03 -1.13 -2.93
CA ASP A 144 36.11 -0.99 -4.06
C ASP A 144 34.73 -0.51 -3.60
N TYR A 145 34.39 -0.70 -2.33
CA TYR A 145 33.20 -0.09 -1.71
C TYR A 145 33.22 1.46 -1.72
N GLU A 146 34.39 2.10 -1.92
CA GLU A 146 34.51 3.55 -2.05
C GLU A 146 34.17 4.07 -3.45
N LYS A 147 33.95 3.17 -4.43
CA LYS A 147 33.63 3.50 -5.82
C LYS A 147 32.19 3.08 -6.12
N PHE A 148 31.37 4.01 -6.62
CA PHE A 148 29.95 3.74 -6.85
C PHE A 148 29.72 2.55 -7.78
N ASP A 149 30.42 2.52 -8.92
CA ASP A 149 30.27 1.47 -9.94
C ASP A 149 30.55 0.06 -9.39
N CYS A 150 31.54 -0.07 -8.50
CA CYS A 150 31.85 -1.35 -7.86
C CYS A 150 30.74 -1.79 -6.89
N THR A 151 30.20 -0.86 -6.09
CA THR A 151 29.06 -1.15 -5.20
C THR A 151 27.80 -1.51 -5.98
N LEU A 152 27.57 -0.82 -7.11
CA LEU A 152 26.45 -1.05 -8.01
C LEU A 152 26.53 -2.42 -8.68
N ASP A 153 27.69 -2.79 -9.23
CA ASP A 153 27.92 -4.10 -9.84
C ASP A 153 27.63 -5.23 -8.84
N ARG A 154 28.13 -5.10 -7.60
CA ARG A 154 27.84 -6.06 -6.53
C ARG A 154 26.35 -6.15 -6.23
N CYS A 155 25.67 -5.01 -6.02
CA CYS A 155 24.24 -4.95 -5.75
C CYS A 155 23.43 -5.62 -6.88
N VAL A 156 23.70 -5.25 -8.13
CA VAL A 156 22.98 -5.79 -9.30
C VAL A 156 23.19 -7.30 -9.47
N ARG A 157 24.38 -7.84 -9.17
CA ARG A 157 24.61 -9.29 -9.16
C ARG A 157 23.71 -10.01 -8.16
N GLU A 158 23.58 -9.45 -6.96
CA GLU A 158 22.74 -10.02 -5.90
C GLU A 158 21.25 -9.88 -6.22
N LEU A 159 20.81 -8.75 -6.77
CA LEU A 159 19.44 -8.56 -7.25
C LEU A 159 19.08 -9.52 -8.40
N LYS A 160 19.99 -9.76 -9.35
CA LYS A 160 19.80 -10.78 -10.39
C LYS A 160 19.65 -12.19 -9.79
N SER A 161 20.36 -12.49 -8.70
CA SER A 161 20.18 -13.74 -7.95
C SER A 161 18.82 -13.80 -7.25
N ALA A 162 18.38 -12.69 -6.65
CA ALA A 162 17.06 -12.57 -6.03
C ALA A 162 15.92 -12.77 -7.04
N LEU A 163 16.02 -12.16 -8.23
CA LEU A 163 15.08 -12.36 -9.33
C LEU A 163 14.96 -13.84 -9.71
N ARG A 164 16.09 -14.54 -9.87
CA ARG A 164 16.09 -15.99 -10.19
C ARG A 164 15.44 -16.83 -9.10
N LYS A 165 15.67 -16.51 -7.83
CA LYS A 165 15.05 -17.23 -6.69
C LYS A 165 13.53 -17.06 -6.62
N LEU A 166 13.01 -15.97 -7.18
CA LEU A 166 11.57 -15.67 -7.24
C LEU A 166 10.94 -16.03 -8.60
N ASP A 167 11.74 -16.52 -9.55
CA ASP A 167 11.33 -16.75 -10.94
C ASP A 167 10.81 -15.50 -11.65
N PHE A 168 11.45 -14.35 -11.37
CA PHE A 168 11.11 -13.04 -11.92
C PHE A 168 12.05 -12.56 -13.02
N GLN A 169 13.12 -13.28 -13.34
CA GLN A 169 14.16 -12.90 -14.29
C GLN A 169 13.66 -12.67 -15.72
N SER A 170 12.58 -13.34 -16.13
CA SER A 170 11.98 -13.23 -17.47
C SER A 170 10.86 -12.20 -17.56
N ARG A 171 10.50 -11.56 -16.43
CA ARG A 171 9.46 -10.53 -16.39
C ARG A 171 9.97 -9.27 -17.07
N VAL A 172 9.07 -8.57 -17.75
CA VAL A 172 9.35 -7.25 -18.35
C VAL A 172 9.21 -6.15 -17.30
N THR A 173 8.21 -6.26 -16.44
CA THR A 173 7.92 -5.32 -15.36
C THR A 173 7.57 -6.07 -14.08
N LEU A 174 7.78 -5.41 -12.95
CA LEU A 174 7.37 -5.88 -11.63
C LEU A 174 6.49 -4.83 -10.96
N THR A 175 5.57 -5.28 -10.12
CA THR A 175 4.81 -4.43 -9.20
C THR A 175 5.67 -4.02 -8.01
N ASP A 176 5.33 -2.93 -7.31
CA ASP A 176 6.04 -2.51 -6.09
C ASP A 176 6.10 -3.60 -5.03
N GLN A 177 5.03 -4.42 -4.94
CA GLN A 177 5.02 -5.54 -4.01
C GLN A 177 6.06 -6.60 -4.41
N GLU A 178 6.19 -6.91 -5.70
CA GLU A 178 7.20 -7.84 -6.21
C GLU A 178 8.62 -7.26 -6.04
N PHE A 179 8.81 -5.95 -6.24
CA PHE A 179 10.07 -5.28 -5.91
C PHE A 179 10.41 -5.42 -4.43
N ALA A 180 9.46 -5.20 -3.52
CA ALA A 180 9.68 -5.43 -2.09
C ALA A 180 10.02 -6.91 -1.79
N MET A 181 9.43 -7.88 -2.51
CA MET A 181 9.84 -9.30 -2.39
C MET A 181 11.30 -9.51 -2.84
N VAL A 182 11.71 -8.91 -3.96
CA VAL A 182 13.10 -8.96 -4.45
C VAL A 182 14.05 -8.38 -3.42
N SER A 183 13.74 -7.22 -2.82
CA SER A 183 14.53 -6.62 -1.74
C SER A 183 14.59 -7.48 -0.48
N ILE A 184 13.51 -8.17 -0.11
CA ILE A 184 13.55 -9.12 1.02
C ILE A 184 14.50 -10.28 0.72
N VAL A 185 14.51 -10.80 -0.51
CA VAL A 185 15.45 -11.87 -0.90
C VAL A 185 16.89 -11.34 -0.95
N TYR A 186 17.09 -10.10 -1.39
CA TYR A 186 18.39 -9.41 -1.30
C TYR A 186 18.87 -9.34 0.16
N ASN A 187 18.02 -8.88 1.08
CA ASN A 187 18.37 -8.71 2.49
C ASN A 187 18.52 -10.03 3.26
N THR A 188 17.69 -11.04 2.99
CA THR A 188 17.58 -12.25 3.84
C THR A 188 17.95 -13.55 3.14
N GLY A 189 18.24 -13.49 1.84
CA GLY A 189 18.54 -14.63 0.99
C GLY A 189 17.32 -15.45 0.53
N ARG A 190 16.11 -15.20 1.05
CA ARG A 190 14.86 -15.92 0.69
C ARG A 190 13.59 -15.14 1.02
N PHE A 191 12.48 -15.45 0.35
CA PHE A 191 11.17 -14.90 0.67
C PHE A 191 10.26 -15.99 1.26
N LYS A 192 9.58 -15.69 2.37
CA LYS A 192 8.57 -16.58 2.98
C LYS A 192 7.17 -16.01 2.75
N PRO A 193 6.37 -16.54 1.80
CA PRO A 193 5.09 -15.93 1.43
C PRO A 193 4.14 -15.69 2.61
N ALA A 194 4.01 -16.64 3.54
CA ALA A 194 3.16 -16.52 4.72
C ALA A 194 3.46 -15.30 5.62
N LYS A 195 4.67 -14.72 5.54
CA LYS A 195 5.05 -13.52 6.30
C LYS A 195 4.81 -12.21 5.54
N GLY A 196 4.50 -12.26 4.24
CA GLY A 196 4.32 -11.06 3.41
C GLY A 196 5.53 -10.12 3.51
N LEU A 197 5.28 -8.83 3.73
CA LEU A 197 6.35 -7.83 3.85
C LEU A 197 7.00 -7.77 5.25
N LYS A 198 6.48 -8.52 6.24
CA LYS A 198 7.02 -8.57 7.61
C LYS A 198 8.23 -9.49 7.72
N GLN A 199 9.27 -9.17 6.95
CA GLN A 199 10.49 -9.94 6.80
C GLN A 199 11.72 -9.03 6.70
N GLY A 200 12.88 -9.57 7.05
CA GLY A 200 14.13 -8.82 7.18
C GLY A 200 14.33 -8.24 8.58
N HIS A 201 15.28 -7.32 8.70
CA HIS A 201 15.57 -6.63 9.97
C HIS A 201 14.32 -5.92 10.50
N PHE A 202 14.09 -5.98 11.82
CA PHE A 202 13.01 -5.26 12.49
C PHE A 202 13.63 -4.13 13.33
N ASP A 203 13.32 -2.88 13.00
CA ASP A 203 13.92 -1.69 13.63
C ASP A 203 13.27 -1.30 14.98
N GLY A 204 12.40 -2.17 15.51
CA GLY A 204 11.57 -1.90 16.68
C GLY A 204 10.17 -1.37 16.34
N LYS A 205 9.94 -0.95 15.10
CA LYS A 205 8.63 -0.48 14.60
C LYS A 205 8.18 -1.24 13.36
N ARG A 206 9.08 -1.50 12.41
CA ARG A 206 8.78 -2.05 11.09
C ARG A 206 9.83 -3.03 10.63
N PHE A 207 9.41 -3.97 9.80
CA PHE A 207 10.30 -4.86 9.10
C PHE A 207 10.89 -4.17 7.85
N TYR A 208 12.10 -4.57 7.45
CA TYR A 208 12.77 -4.14 6.22
C TYR A 208 11.84 -4.16 5.00
N GLY A 209 11.10 -5.25 4.81
CA GLY A 209 10.16 -5.38 3.69
C GLY A 209 9.01 -4.37 3.69
N GLU A 210 8.62 -3.85 4.85
CA GLU A 210 7.64 -2.76 4.97
C GLU A 210 8.30 -1.40 4.71
N ALA A 211 9.50 -1.18 5.25
CA ALA A 211 10.24 0.07 5.08
C ALA A 211 10.66 0.31 3.62
N ILE A 212 11.09 -0.75 2.91
CA ILE A 212 11.50 -0.62 1.51
C ILE A 212 10.33 -0.25 0.60
N LEU A 213 9.11 -0.71 0.88
CA LEU A 213 7.93 -0.34 0.11
C LEU A 213 7.64 1.16 0.21
N ASP A 214 7.78 1.75 1.39
CA ASP A 214 7.64 3.21 1.58
C ASP A 214 8.64 3.97 0.68
N PHE A 215 9.91 3.50 0.61
CA PHE A 215 10.93 4.12 -0.24
C PHE A 215 10.69 3.91 -1.73
N ILE A 216 10.20 2.75 -2.16
CA ILE A 216 9.81 2.50 -3.56
C ILE A 216 8.74 3.51 -3.98
N ARG A 217 7.69 3.66 -3.16
CA ARG A 217 6.61 4.63 -3.41
C ARG A 217 7.12 6.06 -3.46
N LEU A 218 8.00 6.44 -2.54
CA LEU A 218 8.58 7.78 -2.53
C LEU A 218 9.46 8.01 -3.77
N ALA A 219 10.27 7.03 -4.17
CA ALA A 219 11.13 7.12 -5.35
C ALA A 219 10.33 7.36 -6.65
N HIS A 220 9.15 6.74 -6.78
CA HIS A 220 8.24 6.96 -7.91
C HIS A 220 7.72 8.40 -8.05
N THR A 221 7.79 9.21 -6.99
CA THR A 221 7.32 10.61 -7.02
C THR A 221 8.37 11.62 -7.49
N VAL A 222 9.59 11.17 -7.74
CA VAL A 222 10.74 12.03 -8.05
C VAL A 222 11.26 11.72 -9.44
N ALA A 223 11.12 12.65 -10.38
CA ALA A 223 11.70 12.55 -11.72
C ALA A 223 13.00 13.36 -11.82
N ILE A 224 13.87 13.00 -12.76
CA ILE A 224 14.96 13.86 -13.23
C ILE A 224 14.51 14.56 -14.53
N ALA A 225 15.06 15.74 -14.77
CA ALA A 225 14.73 16.66 -15.86
C ALA A 225 14.29 15.96 -17.18
N GLY A 226 13.05 16.23 -17.60
CA GLY A 226 12.48 15.78 -18.86
C GLY A 226 11.56 14.54 -18.75
N GLU A 227 11.57 13.84 -17.62
CA GLU A 227 10.75 12.64 -17.41
C GLU A 227 9.48 12.92 -16.59
N ALA A 228 8.42 12.15 -16.89
CA ALA A 228 7.21 12.15 -16.07
C ALA A 228 7.41 11.23 -14.86
N THR A 229 6.90 11.63 -13.70
CA THR A 229 6.93 10.78 -12.50
C THR A 229 5.97 9.60 -12.65
N ALA A 230 6.35 8.44 -12.11
CA ALA A 230 5.46 7.26 -12.09
C ALA A 230 4.29 7.45 -11.10
N LEU A 231 4.48 8.26 -10.06
CA LEU A 231 3.45 8.67 -9.11
C LEU A 231 3.46 10.19 -8.93
N LEU A 232 2.28 10.77 -8.70
CA LEU A 232 2.20 12.15 -8.25
C LEU A 232 2.52 12.22 -6.75
N PRO A 233 3.22 13.27 -6.27
CA PRO A 233 3.36 13.52 -4.85
C PRO A 233 1.99 13.63 -4.16
N ALA A 234 1.84 12.99 -3.00
CA ALA A 234 0.62 13.10 -2.21
C ALA A 234 0.62 14.38 -1.37
N PRO A 235 -0.50 15.13 -1.32
CA PRO A 235 -0.70 16.19 -0.35
C PRO A 235 -0.61 15.69 1.10
N ALA A 236 -0.40 16.61 2.06
CA ALA A 236 -0.48 16.28 3.48
C ALA A 236 -1.83 15.64 3.82
N GLY A 237 -1.81 14.60 4.66
CA GLY A 237 -2.98 13.83 5.01
C GLY A 237 -3.39 12.77 3.97
N GLN A 238 -2.66 12.60 2.86
CA GLN A 238 -2.91 11.55 1.86
C GLN A 238 -1.72 10.60 1.71
N ALA A 239 -2.00 9.32 1.48
CA ALA A 239 -1.00 8.30 1.23
C ALA A 239 -0.62 8.23 -0.26
N LEU A 240 0.62 7.79 -0.52
CA LEU A 240 1.10 7.46 -1.85
C LEU A 240 0.52 6.12 -2.30
N VAL A 241 -0.66 6.17 -2.91
CA VAL A 241 -1.37 4.99 -3.41
C VAL A 241 -0.93 4.63 -4.82
N ALA A 242 -0.76 3.34 -5.11
CA ALA A 242 -0.47 2.86 -6.46
C ALA A 242 -1.52 3.34 -7.48
N PRO A 243 -1.18 3.53 -8.76
CA PRO A 243 -2.21 3.70 -9.78
C PRO A 243 -3.04 2.40 -9.93
N PRO A 244 -4.27 2.49 -10.46
CA PRO A 244 -5.02 1.33 -10.94
C PRO A 244 -4.16 0.45 -11.86
N SER A 245 -4.18 -0.87 -11.66
CA SER A 245 -3.47 -1.79 -12.56
C SER A 245 -4.18 -1.83 -13.92
N PRO A 246 -3.45 -1.74 -15.05
CA PRO A 246 -4.05 -1.79 -16.38
C PRO A 246 -4.53 -3.19 -16.73
N VAL A 247 -5.46 -3.29 -17.69
CA VAL A 247 -5.79 -4.55 -18.35
C VAL A 247 -4.67 -4.89 -19.33
N THR A 248 -4.09 -6.07 -19.18
CA THR A 248 -2.99 -6.61 -19.98
C THR A 248 -3.46 -7.62 -21.04
N ALA A 249 -4.66 -8.16 -20.87
CA ALA A 249 -5.24 -9.13 -21.80
C ALA A 249 -5.47 -8.56 -23.20
N THR A 250 -4.89 -9.23 -24.20
CA THR A 250 -4.92 -8.83 -25.61
C THR A 250 -5.89 -9.64 -26.46
N GLY A 251 -6.56 -10.66 -25.90
CA GLY A 251 -7.56 -11.46 -26.62
C GLY A 251 -8.84 -10.70 -26.97
N PRO A 252 -9.86 -11.39 -27.55
CA PRO A 252 -11.07 -10.74 -28.06
C PRO A 252 -11.76 -9.79 -27.07
N ALA A 253 -12.23 -8.64 -27.58
CA ALA A 253 -13.10 -7.72 -26.82
C ALA A 253 -14.52 -8.31 -26.74
N LEU A 254 -15.08 -8.32 -25.54
CA LEU A 254 -16.43 -8.84 -25.28
C LEU A 254 -17.20 -7.83 -24.43
N ARG A 255 -18.52 -7.88 -24.52
CA ARG A 255 -19.45 -7.14 -23.67
C ARG A 255 -20.33 -8.11 -22.89
N VAL A 256 -20.53 -7.83 -21.62
CA VAL A 256 -21.49 -8.53 -20.76
C VAL A 256 -22.91 -8.20 -21.24
N GLU A 257 -23.70 -9.22 -21.49
CA GLU A 257 -25.11 -9.07 -21.86
C GLU A 257 -25.97 -10.11 -21.13
N THR A 258 -26.57 -9.67 -20.03
CA THR A 258 -27.38 -10.49 -19.14
C THR A 258 -28.85 -10.09 -19.16
N ARG A 259 -29.17 -8.79 -19.31
CA ARG A 259 -30.52 -8.19 -19.27
C ARG A 259 -31.36 -8.43 -18.00
N GLU A 260 -30.84 -9.17 -17.02
CA GLU A 260 -31.55 -9.53 -15.78
C GLU A 260 -30.81 -9.08 -14.52
N GLY A 261 -29.47 -9.18 -14.51
CA GLY A 261 -28.67 -8.89 -13.34
C GLY A 261 -27.17 -9.00 -13.62
N MET A 262 -26.35 -8.72 -12.62
CA MET A 262 -24.89 -8.71 -12.83
C MET A 262 -24.33 -10.12 -13.09
N LEU A 263 -23.36 -10.19 -14.01
CA LEU A 263 -22.64 -11.42 -14.32
C LEU A 263 -21.58 -11.71 -13.25
N ARG A 264 -21.61 -12.91 -12.67
CA ARG A 264 -20.59 -13.33 -11.70
C ARG A 264 -19.30 -13.72 -12.42
N LEU A 265 -18.22 -13.05 -12.06
CA LEU A 265 -16.84 -13.45 -12.40
C LEU A 265 -16.34 -14.44 -11.35
N ARG A 266 -15.72 -15.53 -11.78
CA ARG A 266 -15.35 -16.66 -10.90
C ARG A 266 -13.86 -16.96 -10.93
N ARG A 267 -13.33 -17.51 -9.85
CA ARG A 267 -11.91 -17.95 -9.77
C ARG A 267 -11.62 -19.17 -10.67
N GLU A 268 -12.65 -19.98 -10.93
CA GLU A 268 -12.56 -21.24 -11.68
C GLU A 268 -13.73 -21.35 -12.68
N PRO A 269 -13.59 -22.13 -13.78
CA PRO A 269 -14.57 -22.26 -14.85
C PRO A 269 -15.75 -23.18 -14.50
N TYR A 270 -16.31 -23.05 -13.30
CA TYR A 270 -17.50 -23.79 -12.87
C TYR A 270 -18.28 -23.00 -11.80
N ILE A 271 -19.54 -23.40 -11.55
CA ILE A 271 -20.34 -22.86 -10.45
C ILE A 271 -20.05 -23.69 -9.19
N SER A 272 -19.45 -23.09 -8.17
CA SER A 272 -19.14 -23.79 -6.91
C SER A 272 -20.40 -24.16 -6.11
N THR A 273 -20.24 -25.05 -5.13
CA THR A 273 -21.24 -25.29 -4.07
C THR A 273 -20.64 -24.84 -2.74
N PRO A 274 -21.15 -23.76 -2.11
CA PRO A 274 -22.28 -22.95 -2.56
C PRO A 274 -21.92 -21.99 -3.73
N PRO A 275 -22.91 -21.49 -4.51
CA PRO A 275 -22.69 -20.76 -5.77
C PRO A 275 -21.83 -19.49 -5.71
N GLN A 276 -21.61 -18.94 -4.52
CA GLN A 276 -20.84 -17.71 -4.27
C GLN A 276 -19.41 -17.96 -3.81
N ALA A 277 -19.05 -19.19 -3.41
CA ALA A 277 -17.74 -19.48 -2.81
C ALA A 277 -16.57 -19.15 -3.76
N ASN A 278 -16.76 -19.33 -5.06
CA ASN A 278 -15.75 -19.02 -6.07
C ASN A 278 -15.96 -17.69 -6.82
N VAL A 279 -16.89 -16.84 -6.39
CA VAL A 279 -17.13 -15.54 -7.02
C VAL A 279 -16.07 -14.53 -6.56
N VAL A 280 -15.49 -13.81 -7.53
CA VAL A 280 -14.45 -12.79 -7.31
C VAL A 280 -14.90 -11.40 -7.76
N GLY A 281 -16.03 -11.29 -8.45
CA GLY A 281 -16.59 -10.00 -8.87
C GLY A 281 -17.99 -10.13 -9.46
N HIS A 282 -18.68 -8.99 -9.56
CA HIS A 282 -19.99 -8.85 -10.18
C HIS A 282 -19.89 -7.80 -11.28
N LEU A 283 -20.01 -8.23 -12.53
CA LEU A 283 -19.87 -7.37 -13.71
C LEU A 283 -21.25 -6.83 -14.11
N PRO A 284 -21.42 -5.50 -14.23
CA PRO A 284 -22.66 -4.90 -14.71
C PRO A 284 -23.03 -5.37 -16.11
N ASP A 285 -24.33 -5.33 -16.43
CA ASP A 285 -24.80 -5.47 -17.81
C ASP A 285 -24.19 -4.35 -18.68
N GLY A 286 -23.79 -4.68 -19.90
CA GLY A 286 -23.08 -3.78 -20.80
C GLY A 286 -21.59 -3.56 -20.47
N HIS A 287 -21.06 -4.13 -19.38
CA HIS A 287 -19.66 -3.96 -19.02
C HIS A 287 -18.72 -4.65 -20.01
N GLU A 288 -17.63 -3.98 -20.37
CA GLU A 288 -16.64 -4.48 -21.31
C GLU A 288 -15.60 -5.35 -20.61
N VAL A 289 -15.14 -6.40 -21.29
CA VAL A 289 -14.08 -7.29 -20.83
C VAL A 289 -13.16 -7.69 -21.98
N ARG A 290 -11.91 -8.02 -21.66
CA ARG A 290 -10.94 -8.61 -22.61
C ARG A 290 -10.77 -10.08 -22.29
N ALA A 291 -10.96 -10.95 -23.26
CA ALA A 291 -10.62 -12.35 -23.06
C ALA A 291 -9.10 -12.53 -22.96
N ILE A 292 -8.63 -13.48 -22.14
CA ILE A 292 -7.20 -13.81 -22.08
C ILE A 292 -6.78 -14.48 -23.40
N THR A 293 -7.40 -15.63 -23.70
CA THR A 293 -7.19 -16.37 -24.95
C THR A 293 -8.46 -16.38 -25.83
N GLY A 294 -9.64 -16.21 -25.24
CA GLY A 294 -10.93 -16.42 -25.89
C GLY A 294 -11.41 -17.88 -25.89
N ALA A 295 -10.58 -18.82 -25.42
CA ALA A 295 -10.96 -20.22 -25.34
C ALA A 295 -12.09 -20.44 -24.33
N LYS A 296 -13.05 -21.30 -24.70
CA LYS A 296 -14.13 -21.72 -23.81
C LYS A 296 -13.70 -22.95 -23.03
N VAL A 297 -13.83 -22.90 -21.70
CA VAL A 297 -13.61 -24.03 -20.79
C VAL A 297 -14.86 -24.21 -19.94
N GLY A 298 -15.53 -25.36 -20.04
CA GLY A 298 -16.75 -25.63 -19.27
C GLY A 298 -17.90 -24.66 -19.49
N GLY A 299 -17.95 -24.00 -20.66
CA GLY A 299 -18.94 -22.95 -20.95
C GLY A 299 -18.59 -21.57 -20.37
N PHE A 300 -17.36 -21.39 -19.86
CA PHE A 300 -16.81 -20.12 -19.40
C PHE A 300 -15.69 -19.63 -20.30
N ILE A 301 -15.45 -18.32 -20.32
CA ILE A 301 -14.28 -17.69 -20.95
C ILE A 301 -13.50 -17.02 -19.83
N GLU A 302 -12.18 -17.20 -19.82
CA GLU A 302 -11.30 -16.43 -18.95
C GLU A 302 -11.16 -15.00 -19.49
N VAL A 303 -11.47 -14.02 -18.65
CA VAL A 303 -11.50 -12.61 -18.98
C VAL A 303 -10.75 -11.78 -17.95
N GLU A 304 -10.33 -10.60 -18.38
CA GLU A 304 -9.76 -9.54 -17.58
C GLU A 304 -10.50 -8.22 -17.86
N THR A 305 -10.68 -7.40 -16.83
CA THR A 305 -11.31 -6.08 -16.96
C THR A 305 -10.88 -5.13 -15.84
N SER A 306 -11.22 -3.85 -15.98
CA SER A 306 -11.14 -2.86 -14.91
C SER A 306 -12.55 -2.48 -14.45
N LEU A 307 -12.91 -2.85 -13.22
CA LEU A 307 -14.19 -2.48 -12.61
C LEU A 307 -13.96 -1.39 -11.56
N SER A 308 -14.37 -0.16 -11.87
CA SER A 308 -14.15 1.02 -10.99
C SER A 308 -12.68 1.16 -10.53
N GLY A 309 -11.72 0.81 -11.40
CA GLY A 309 -10.28 0.87 -11.12
C GLY A 309 -9.67 -0.43 -10.59
N ALA A 310 -10.48 -1.43 -10.24
CA ALA A 310 -9.99 -2.75 -9.87
C ALA A 310 -9.71 -3.61 -11.11
N LEU A 311 -8.46 -4.04 -11.29
CA LEU A 311 -8.15 -5.12 -12.21
C LEU A 311 -8.73 -6.44 -11.68
N LEU A 312 -9.69 -6.99 -12.40
CA LEU A 312 -10.32 -8.27 -12.11
C LEU A 312 -10.01 -9.27 -13.22
N ARG A 313 -9.59 -10.48 -12.83
CA ARG A 313 -9.37 -11.61 -13.73
C ARG A 313 -10.12 -12.82 -13.21
N GLY A 314 -10.74 -13.57 -14.13
CA GLY A 314 -11.44 -14.80 -13.79
C GLY A 314 -12.28 -15.33 -14.94
N PHE A 315 -13.17 -16.26 -14.63
CA PHE A 315 -14.02 -16.96 -15.58
C PHE A 315 -15.44 -16.39 -15.57
N ALA A 316 -15.91 -15.95 -16.73
CA ALA A 316 -17.26 -15.45 -16.96
C ALA A 316 -18.02 -16.41 -17.88
N SER A 317 -19.32 -16.60 -17.66
CA SER A 317 -20.11 -17.54 -18.46
C SER A 317 -20.24 -17.06 -19.90
N ALA A 318 -19.83 -17.90 -20.86
CA ALA A 318 -19.73 -17.54 -22.27
C ALA A 318 -21.07 -17.15 -22.90
N LYS A 319 -22.20 -17.64 -22.36
CA LYS A 319 -23.54 -17.35 -22.89
C LYS A 319 -23.97 -15.89 -22.67
N PHE A 320 -23.31 -15.18 -21.76
CA PHE A 320 -23.58 -13.77 -21.44
C PHE A 320 -22.48 -12.84 -21.96
N LEU A 321 -21.63 -13.32 -22.88
CA LEU A 321 -20.55 -12.54 -23.46
C LEU A 321 -20.76 -12.43 -24.97
N GLN A 322 -20.94 -11.20 -25.44
CA GLN A 322 -21.07 -10.91 -26.86
C GLN A 322 -19.80 -10.26 -27.41
N PRO A 323 -19.33 -10.65 -28.61
CA PRO A 323 -18.19 -9.98 -29.25
C PRO A 323 -18.43 -8.49 -29.49
N LEU A 324 -17.42 -7.67 -29.22
CA LEU A 324 -17.35 -6.28 -29.65
C LEU A 324 -16.52 -6.18 -30.92
N ALA A 325 -16.98 -5.36 -31.87
CA ALA A 325 -16.23 -5.08 -33.08
C ALA A 325 -15.06 -4.14 -32.79
N GLY A 326 -13.86 -4.52 -33.22
CA GLY A 326 -12.64 -3.70 -33.11
C GLY A 326 -11.86 -3.86 -31.80
N PRO A 327 -10.63 -3.33 -31.75
CA PRO A 327 -9.82 -3.33 -30.54
C PRO A 327 -10.34 -2.27 -29.57
N VAL A 328 -11.08 -2.69 -28.56
CA VAL A 328 -11.48 -1.82 -27.45
C VAL A 328 -10.45 -1.96 -26.32
N ALA A 329 -9.68 -0.90 -26.06
CA ALA A 329 -8.78 -0.83 -24.92
C ALA A 329 -9.58 -0.43 -23.68
N ILE A 330 -9.56 -1.29 -22.65
CA ILE A 330 -10.25 -1.00 -21.38
C ILE A 330 -9.33 -0.13 -20.52
N GLN A 331 -9.66 1.14 -20.44
CA GLN A 331 -8.94 2.08 -19.58
C GLN A 331 -9.40 1.93 -18.13
N PRO A 332 -8.48 1.84 -17.16
CA PRO A 332 -8.87 1.78 -15.77
C PRO A 332 -9.41 3.13 -15.29
N VAL A 333 -10.43 3.09 -14.43
CA VAL A 333 -10.96 4.30 -13.79
C VAL A 333 -9.91 4.87 -12.83
N VAL A 334 -9.46 6.08 -13.11
CA VAL A 334 -8.60 6.87 -12.22
C VAL A 334 -9.50 7.80 -11.40
N PRO A 335 -9.46 7.75 -10.06
CA PRO A 335 -10.26 8.63 -9.24
C PRO A 335 -9.78 10.08 -9.35
N ALA A 336 -10.70 11.04 -9.19
CA ALA A 336 -10.39 12.46 -9.16
C ALA A 336 -9.56 12.80 -7.92
N ALA A 337 -8.54 13.65 -8.09
CA ALA A 337 -7.67 14.09 -7.00
C ALA A 337 -8.38 15.04 -6.00
N LEU A 338 -9.39 15.77 -6.46
CA LEU A 338 -10.20 16.69 -5.66
C LEU A 338 -11.69 16.43 -5.90
N PRO A 339 -12.53 16.52 -4.86
CA PRO A 339 -13.98 16.48 -5.01
C PRO A 339 -14.51 17.60 -5.91
N PRO A 340 -15.68 17.40 -6.55
CA PRO A 340 -16.33 18.45 -7.32
C PRO A 340 -16.69 19.66 -6.44
N ASN A 341 -16.41 20.86 -6.94
CA ASN A 341 -16.78 22.14 -6.32
C ASN A 341 -18.05 22.78 -6.94
N SER A 342 -18.58 22.17 -7.99
CA SER A 342 -19.79 22.58 -8.70
C SER A 342 -20.55 21.35 -9.20
N GLY A 343 -21.83 21.52 -9.53
CA GLY A 343 -22.70 20.41 -9.91
C GLY A 343 -23.01 19.48 -8.74
N ILE A 344 -22.75 18.18 -8.89
CA ILE A 344 -22.97 17.18 -7.84
C ILE A 344 -21.82 17.25 -6.82
N VAL A 345 -22.00 18.09 -5.81
CA VAL A 345 -20.99 18.38 -4.77
C VAL A 345 -21.21 17.57 -3.50
N ALA A 346 -20.16 17.49 -2.67
CA ALA A 346 -20.26 16.97 -1.31
C ALA A 346 -21.35 17.70 -0.51
N VAL A 347 -22.00 16.99 0.42
CA VAL A 347 -23.02 17.57 1.30
C VAL A 347 -22.87 17.07 2.73
N THR A 348 -23.10 17.98 3.66
CA THR A 348 -23.15 17.70 5.10
C THR A 348 -24.51 18.15 5.64
N MET A 349 -24.97 17.49 6.70
CA MET A 349 -26.22 17.85 7.35
C MET A 349 -26.06 19.21 8.07
N PRO A 350 -26.87 20.24 7.75
CA PRO A 350 -26.80 21.51 8.46
C PRO A 350 -27.08 21.33 9.95
N ARG A 351 -26.37 22.10 10.77
CA ARG A 351 -26.46 22.04 12.23
C ARG A 351 -26.94 23.37 12.81
N LYS A 352 -27.69 23.28 13.90
CA LYS A 352 -28.04 24.46 14.69
C LYS A 352 -26.76 25.03 15.34
N PRO A 353 -26.58 26.35 15.41
CA PRO A 353 -25.44 26.95 16.11
C PRO A 353 -25.29 26.41 17.53
N GLY A 354 -24.05 26.09 17.94
CA GLY A 354 -23.73 25.56 19.26
C GLY A 354 -24.06 24.07 19.50
N SER A 355 -24.68 23.37 18.54
CA SER A 355 -24.96 21.94 18.69
C SER A 355 -23.69 21.09 18.58
N ILE A 356 -23.53 20.17 19.53
CA ILE A 356 -22.41 19.22 19.59
C ILE A 356 -22.94 17.80 19.38
N THR A 357 -22.40 17.11 18.39
CA THR A 357 -22.62 15.70 18.10
C THR A 357 -21.45 14.93 18.69
N ARG A 358 -21.73 14.10 19.70
CA ARG A 358 -20.71 13.33 20.45
C ARG A 358 -20.86 11.84 20.18
N ARG A 359 -19.79 11.09 20.42
CA ARG A 359 -19.83 9.62 20.38
C ARG A 359 -20.62 9.01 21.53
N ARG A 360 -20.71 9.72 22.65
CA ARG A 360 -21.47 9.29 23.84
C ARG A 360 -22.99 9.37 23.66
N ASP A 361 -23.45 10.06 22.62
CA ASP A 361 -24.88 10.20 22.31
C ASP A 361 -25.31 9.18 21.25
N PRO A 362 -26.60 8.81 21.17
CA PRO A 362 -27.12 8.00 20.09
C PRO A 362 -26.82 8.61 18.71
N ALA A 363 -26.67 7.74 17.72
CA ALA A 363 -26.30 8.18 16.39
C ALA A 363 -27.41 8.99 15.70
N ASN A 364 -27.00 9.96 14.88
CA ASN A 364 -27.90 10.82 14.11
C ASN A 364 -27.28 11.17 12.75
N ALA A 365 -27.93 12.06 12.00
CA ALA A 365 -27.52 12.47 10.66
C ALA A 365 -26.29 13.41 10.63
N HIS A 366 -25.85 13.94 11.77
CA HIS A 366 -24.72 14.87 11.84
C HIS A 366 -23.39 14.13 11.99
N SER A 367 -22.34 14.67 11.36
CA SER A 367 -20.95 14.32 11.64
C SER A 367 -20.54 14.79 13.02
N LEU A 368 -19.55 14.13 13.61
CA LEU A 368 -18.97 14.51 14.90
C LEU A 368 -18.39 15.93 14.86
N ASN A 369 -18.53 16.65 15.98
CA ASN A 369 -17.88 17.94 16.19
C ASN A 369 -17.50 18.17 17.67
N GLU A 370 -17.37 17.09 18.45
CA GLU A 370 -16.93 17.19 19.85
C GLU A 370 -15.42 17.48 19.95
N ASN A 371 -14.98 18.08 21.06
CA ASN A 371 -13.58 18.47 21.23
C ASN A 371 -12.65 17.24 21.30
N GLY A 372 -11.39 17.45 20.89
CA GLY A 372 -10.34 16.42 20.98
C GLY A 372 -10.40 15.36 19.88
N GLN A 373 -11.07 15.64 18.76
CA GLN A 373 -11.05 14.81 17.55
C GLN A 373 -9.62 14.73 16.99
N PRO A 374 -9.05 13.52 16.78
CA PRO A 374 -7.82 13.36 16.01
C PRO A 374 -8.09 13.65 14.53
N GLY A 375 -7.02 13.94 13.79
CA GLY A 375 -7.06 14.16 12.35
C GLY A 375 -5.93 13.41 11.65
N ARG A 376 -5.99 13.36 10.32
CA ARG A 376 -4.93 12.84 9.45
C ARG A 376 -4.29 13.98 8.66
N VAL A 377 -3.04 14.32 8.98
CA VAL A 377 -2.29 15.45 8.38
C VAL A 377 -0.83 15.11 8.08
N GLY A 378 -0.41 13.87 8.38
CA GLY A 378 0.94 13.39 8.15
C GLY A 378 1.38 13.48 6.68
N THR A 379 2.68 13.57 6.47
CA THR A 379 3.32 13.61 5.13
C THR A 379 4.17 12.37 4.86
N SER A 380 4.13 11.41 5.79
CA SER A 380 4.86 10.15 5.69
C SER A 380 3.95 8.98 6.06
N PRO A 381 4.17 7.77 5.50
CA PRO A 381 3.38 6.60 5.85
C PRO A 381 3.33 6.30 7.36
N ASP A 382 4.42 6.56 8.10
CA ASP A 382 4.46 6.38 9.56
C ASP A 382 3.50 7.30 10.30
N GLN A 383 3.50 8.60 9.95
CA GLN A 383 2.60 9.56 10.57
C GLN A 383 1.14 9.23 10.24
N LEU A 384 0.85 8.94 8.97
CA LEU A 384 -0.49 8.57 8.53
C LEU A 384 -1.00 7.32 9.26
N ARG A 385 -0.19 6.26 9.37
CA ARG A 385 -0.55 5.06 10.15
C ARG A 385 -0.85 5.37 11.61
N ALA A 386 -0.01 6.19 12.26
CA ALA A 386 -0.18 6.57 13.66
C ALA A 386 -1.46 7.40 13.86
N GLU A 387 -1.76 8.32 12.95
CA GLU A 387 -2.97 9.14 12.95
C GLU A 387 -4.23 8.29 12.74
N LEU A 388 -4.20 7.34 11.79
CA LEU A 388 -5.28 6.38 11.60
C LEU A 388 -5.51 5.51 12.84
N ALA A 389 -4.44 5.06 13.50
CA ALA A 389 -4.55 4.34 14.76
C ALA A 389 -5.18 5.22 15.86
N ALA A 390 -4.77 6.49 15.96
CA ALA A 390 -5.35 7.45 16.89
C ALA A 390 -6.84 7.70 16.61
N ILE A 391 -7.27 7.73 15.34
CA ILE A 391 -8.69 7.80 14.96
C ILE A 391 -9.45 6.57 15.44
N VAL A 392 -8.94 5.34 15.22
CA VAL A 392 -9.57 4.11 15.73
C VAL A 392 -9.69 4.14 17.25
N ASP A 393 -8.61 4.47 17.94
CA ASP A 393 -8.53 4.48 19.40
C ASP A 393 -9.38 5.55 20.03
N TRP A 394 -9.48 6.71 19.36
CA TRP A 394 -10.43 7.72 19.73
C TRP A 394 -11.82 7.13 19.55
N LEU A 395 -12.29 6.87 18.32
CA LEU A 395 -13.65 6.41 18.02
C LEU A 395 -14.11 5.27 18.95
N ALA A 396 -13.23 4.33 19.29
CA ALA A 396 -13.44 3.36 20.37
C ALA A 396 -14.81 2.68 20.31
N VAL A 397 -15.10 2.06 19.18
CA VAL A 397 -16.40 1.45 18.87
C VAL A 397 -16.82 0.36 19.85
N ASP A 398 -15.85 -0.28 20.50
CA ASP A 398 -16.01 -1.32 21.52
C ASP A 398 -16.29 -0.76 22.93
N ASP A 399 -16.08 0.54 23.16
CA ASP A 399 -16.41 1.18 24.42
C ASP A 399 -17.92 1.41 24.50
N LYS A 400 -18.58 0.71 25.43
CA LYS A 400 -20.03 0.79 25.65
C LYS A 400 -20.53 2.20 25.98
N ARG A 401 -19.66 3.11 26.41
CA ARG A 401 -20.00 4.53 26.66
C ARG A 401 -20.20 5.31 25.36
N ASN A 402 -19.65 4.84 24.24
CA ASN A 402 -19.80 5.47 22.93
C ASN A 402 -21.06 4.93 22.24
N LEU A 403 -22.22 5.38 22.73
CA LEU A 403 -23.55 4.95 22.29
C LEU A 403 -23.78 5.08 20.77
N ARG A 404 -23.10 6.01 20.10
CA ARG A 404 -23.17 6.22 18.65
C ARG A 404 -22.87 4.96 17.83
N TYR A 405 -22.11 4.02 18.39
CA TYR A 405 -21.68 2.80 17.69
C TYR A 405 -22.30 1.53 18.26
N GLN A 406 -23.01 1.60 19.38
CA GLN A 406 -23.48 0.41 20.09
C GLN A 406 -24.72 -0.17 19.38
N PRO A 407 -24.71 -1.46 19.01
CA PRO A 407 -25.90 -2.08 18.44
C PRO A 407 -27.02 -2.17 19.48
N HIS A 408 -28.26 -1.90 19.05
CA HIS A 408 -29.46 -2.07 19.87
C HIS A 408 -30.67 -2.35 18.98
N ASP A 409 -31.67 -3.07 19.48
CA ASP A 409 -32.94 -3.34 18.77
C ASP A 409 -32.79 -3.89 17.33
N GLY A 410 -31.74 -4.69 17.09
CA GLY A 410 -31.42 -5.21 15.76
C GLY A 410 -30.78 -4.20 14.79
N LEU A 411 -30.54 -2.97 15.23
CA LEU A 411 -29.83 -1.93 14.51
C LEU A 411 -28.31 -2.03 14.75
N THR A 412 -27.55 -1.69 13.70
CA THR A 412 -26.08 -1.64 13.73
C THR A 412 -25.61 -0.37 13.03
N PHE A 413 -24.49 0.19 13.47
CA PHE A 413 -24.06 1.53 13.07
C PHE A 413 -22.74 1.55 12.29
N CYS A 414 -22.51 0.49 11.50
CA CYS A 414 -21.26 0.30 10.76
C CYS A 414 -21.04 1.39 9.70
N ASN A 415 -22.11 1.86 9.06
CA ASN A 415 -22.09 2.98 8.11
C ASN A 415 -21.73 4.32 8.79
N ILE A 416 -22.18 4.52 10.03
CA ILE A 416 -21.90 5.75 10.77
C ILE A 416 -20.45 5.74 11.25
N TYR A 417 -19.97 4.61 11.74
CA TYR A 417 -18.56 4.44 12.07
C TYR A 417 -17.66 4.64 10.84
N ALA A 418 -18.00 4.06 9.69
CA ALA A 418 -17.24 4.25 8.46
C ALA A 418 -17.21 5.72 8.04
N HIS A 419 -18.35 6.43 8.13
CA HIS A 419 -18.41 7.87 7.89
C HIS A 419 -17.50 8.64 8.87
N ASP A 420 -17.63 8.42 10.18
CA ASP A 420 -16.86 9.17 11.17
C ASP A 420 -15.35 8.91 11.04
N TYR A 421 -14.95 7.67 10.73
CA TYR A 421 -13.56 7.33 10.45
C TYR A 421 -13.02 8.11 9.24
N CYS A 422 -13.78 8.12 8.13
CA CYS A 422 -13.37 8.85 6.92
C CYS A 422 -13.37 10.36 7.18
N TYR A 423 -14.38 10.89 7.87
CA TYR A 423 -14.51 12.31 8.20
C TYR A 423 -13.31 12.82 9.03
N LEU A 424 -12.89 12.06 10.05
CA LEU A 424 -11.69 12.40 10.84
C LEU A 424 -10.40 12.25 10.04
N ALA A 425 -10.38 11.38 9.04
CA ALA A 425 -9.24 11.21 8.13
C ALA A 425 -9.24 12.17 6.92
N ASP A 426 -10.14 13.16 6.92
CA ASP A 426 -10.37 14.13 5.84
C ASP A 426 -10.70 13.48 4.48
N VAL A 427 -11.48 12.40 4.50
CA VAL A 427 -11.97 11.69 3.31
C VAL A 427 -13.49 11.73 3.27
N PHE A 428 -14.05 12.14 2.13
CA PHE A 428 -15.49 12.24 1.96
C PHE A 428 -16.12 10.85 1.73
N LEU A 429 -16.86 10.38 2.74
CA LEU A 429 -17.84 9.30 2.64
C LEU A 429 -19.15 9.85 3.23
N PRO A 430 -20.28 9.87 2.50
CA PRO A 430 -21.43 10.67 2.92
C PRO A 430 -22.16 10.08 4.14
N ARG A 431 -22.41 10.90 5.17
CA ARG A 431 -23.39 10.56 6.22
C ARG A 431 -24.82 10.72 5.72
N VAL A 432 -25.01 11.77 4.94
CA VAL A 432 -26.23 12.13 4.22
C VAL A 432 -25.87 12.36 2.76
N TRP A 433 -26.82 12.12 1.87
CA TRP A 433 -26.63 12.37 0.44
C TRP A 433 -27.86 12.98 -0.19
N TRP A 434 -27.65 13.64 -1.34
CA TRP A 434 -28.69 14.26 -2.12
C TRP A 434 -29.75 13.25 -2.59
N SER A 435 -31.02 13.65 -2.54
CA SER A 435 -32.12 12.90 -3.14
C SER A 435 -32.02 12.94 -4.68
N ALA A 436 -32.65 11.99 -5.37
CA ALA A 436 -32.62 11.95 -6.83
C ALA A 436 -33.12 13.26 -7.50
N PRO A 437 -34.21 13.89 -7.04
CA PRO A 437 -34.62 15.20 -7.57
C PRO A 437 -33.58 16.31 -7.33
N ALA A 438 -32.92 16.31 -6.16
CA ALA A 438 -31.85 17.26 -5.86
C ALA A 438 -30.63 17.05 -6.78
N LEU A 439 -30.25 15.79 -7.05
CA LEU A 439 -29.16 15.47 -7.97
C LEU A 439 -29.41 15.97 -9.39
N LEU A 440 -30.64 15.85 -9.91
CA LEU A 440 -30.99 16.37 -11.24
C LEU A 440 -30.84 17.90 -11.31
N ARG A 441 -31.28 18.61 -10.27
CA ARG A 441 -31.17 20.07 -10.17
C ARG A 441 -29.71 20.51 -10.06
N LEU A 442 -28.92 19.84 -9.23
CA LEU A 442 -27.48 20.08 -9.12
C LEU A 442 -26.76 19.83 -10.46
N ALA A 443 -27.10 18.76 -11.17
CA ALA A 443 -26.54 18.46 -12.49
C ALA A 443 -26.91 19.52 -13.55
N ALA A 444 -28.06 20.17 -13.41
CA ALA A 444 -28.48 21.31 -14.24
C ALA A 444 -27.81 22.64 -13.84
N GLY A 445 -26.93 22.64 -12.83
CA GLY A 445 -26.24 23.83 -12.34
C GLY A 445 -27.04 24.67 -11.35
N GLU A 446 -28.17 24.18 -10.84
CA GLU A 446 -28.94 24.87 -9.81
C GLU A 446 -28.30 24.75 -8.42
N THR A 447 -28.47 25.80 -7.60
CA THR A 447 -28.16 25.73 -6.17
C THR A 447 -29.29 25.01 -5.42
N VAL A 448 -28.96 23.94 -4.70
CA VAL A 448 -29.91 23.17 -3.89
C VAL A 448 -29.56 23.29 -2.41
N GLN A 449 -30.54 23.66 -1.57
CA GLN A 449 -30.34 23.69 -0.12
C GLN A 449 -30.41 22.28 0.48
N PRO A 450 -29.54 21.93 1.44
CA PRO A 450 -29.55 20.64 2.13
C PRO A 450 -30.62 20.59 3.24
N LEU A 451 -31.73 19.92 2.99
CA LEU A 451 -32.91 19.82 3.85
C LEU A 451 -33.23 18.34 4.10
N ILE A 452 -33.07 17.89 5.35
CA ILE A 452 -33.30 16.48 5.73
C ILE A 452 -34.74 16.05 5.45
N GLY A 453 -34.89 14.89 4.81
CA GLY A 453 -36.19 14.35 4.41
C GLY A 453 -36.77 14.97 3.13
N ASN A 454 -36.10 15.95 2.52
CA ASN A 454 -36.50 16.56 1.25
C ASN A 454 -35.37 16.42 0.20
N THR A 455 -34.31 17.21 0.36
CA THR A 455 -33.20 17.24 -0.60
C THR A 455 -32.02 16.39 -0.17
N ILE A 456 -31.92 16.01 1.11
CA ILE A 456 -30.93 15.05 1.60
C ILE A 456 -31.56 13.97 2.47
N ALA A 457 -30.96 12.78 2.47
CA ALA A 457 -31.36 11.65 3.30
C ALA A 457 -30.13 10.94 3.91
N GLU A 458 -30.32 10.26 5.04
CA GLU A 458 -29.28 9.48 5.69
C GLU A 458 -28.86 8.26 4.86
N MET A 459 -27.55 8.00 4.82
CA MET A 459 -26.98 6.89 4.06
C MET A 459 -26.84 5.63 4.90
N ARG A 460 -27.51 4.54 4.52
CA ARG A 460 -27.28 3.19 5.10
C ARG A 460 -26.13 2.51 4.36
N ALA A 461 -25.65 1.37 4.88
CA ALA A 461 -24.57 0.60 4.24
C ALA A 461 -24.89 0.19 2.79
N ASN A 462 -26.15 -0.17 2.49
CA ASN A 462 -26.59 -0.46 1.11
C ASN A 462 -26.52 0.78 0.20
N ASP A 463 -26.82 1.95 0.75
CA ASP A 463 -26.83 3.20 0.00
C ASP A 463 -25.39 3.67 -0.24
N LEU A 464 -24.49 3.50 0.75
CA LEU A 464 -23.05 3.73 0.61
C LEU A 464 -22.42 2.84 -0.46
N PHE A 465 -22.82 1.56 -0.55
CA PHE A 465 -22.36 0.68 -1.63
C PHE A 465 -22.67 1.28 -3.01
N ARG A 466 -23.91 1.74 -3.21
CA ARG A 466 -24.35 2.35 -4.48
C ARG A 466 -23.66 3.68 -4.71
N TRP A 467 -23.53 4.50 -3.67
CA TRP A 467 -22.85 5.80 -3.76
C TRP A 467 -21.38 5.65 -4.19
N LEU A 468 -20.65 4.70 -3.60
CA LEU A 468 -19.27 4.43 -4.00
C LEU A 468 -19.18 4.01 -5.47
N ARG A 469 -20.08 3.14 -5.92
CA ARG A 469 -20.16 2.71 -7.33
C ARG A 469 -20.45 3.87 -8.28
N ASP A 470 -21.41 4.72 -7.93
CA ASP A 470 -21.98 5.72 -8.86
C ASP A 470 -21.23 7.06 -8.80
N PHE A 471 -20.70 7.44 -7.64
CA PHE A 471 -20.04 8.74 -7.40
C PHE A 471 -18.62 8.62 -6.87
N GLY A 472 -18.22 7.48 -6.31
CA GLY A 472 -16.96 7.34 -5.57
C GLY A 472 -15.73 7.84 -6.32
N ALA A 473 -15.63 7.56 -7.63
CA ALA A 473 -14.51 8.01 -8.46
C ALA A 473 -14.37 9.54 -8.51
N ALA A 474 -15.46 10.30 -8.51
CA ALA A 474 -15.42 11.76 -8.45
C ALA A 474 -14.96 12.28 -7.08
N PHE A 475 -15.04 11.46 -6.03
CA PHE A 475 -14.66 11.78 -4.65
C PHE A 475 -13.42 11.00 -4.20
N GLY A 476 -12.51 10.67 -5.13
CA GLY A 476 -11.22 10.06 -4.78
C GLY A 476 -11.22 8.54 -4.54
N TRP A 477 -12.40 7.89 -4.55
CA TRP A 477 -12.52 6.46 -4.30
C TRP A 477 -12.36 5.62 -5.55
N ARG A 478 -11.67 4.48 -5.43
CA ARG A 478 -11.62 3.44 -6.46
C ARG A 478 -11.71 2.05 -5.83
N GLN A 479 -12.06 1.05 -6.63
CA GLN A 479 -11.97 -0.34 -6.20
C GLN A 479 -10.55 -0.90 -6.33
N THR A 480 -10.30 -1.97 -5.58
CA THR A 480 -9.11 -2.81 -5.72
C THR A 480 -9.50 -4.29 -5.87
N GLY A 481 -8.75 -5.04 -6.68
CA GLY A 481 -9.12 -6.41 -7.06
C GLY A 481 -8.85 -7.48 -6.00
N THR A 482 -8.01 -7.19 -4.99
CA THR A 482 -7.67 -8.17 -3.96
C THR A 482 -7.53 -7.53 -2.58
N LEU A 483 -7.78 -8.33 -1.53
CA LEU A 483 -7.54 -7.91 -0.15
C LEU A 483 -6.06 -7.66 0.13
N THR A 484 -5.15 -8.36 -0.57
CA THR A 484 -3.71 -8.13 -0.48
C THR A 484 -3.40 -6.69 -0.91
N LYS A 485 -3.87 -6.27 -2.09
CA LYS A 485 -3.69 -4.89 -2.55
C LYS A 485 -4.33 -3.91 -1.57
N LEU A 486 -5.56 -4.16 -1.11
CA LEU A 486 -6.23 -3.28 -0.15
C LEU A 486 -5.40 -3.09 1.14
N GLN A 487 -4.98 -4.19 1.78
CA GLN A 487 -4.22 -4.13 3.03
C GLN A 487 -2.84 -3.49 2.83
N THR A 488 -2.17 -3.75 1.70
CA THR A 488 -0.87 -3.14 1.39
C THR A 488 -0.99 -1.62 1.30
N GLU A 489 -1.99 -1.09 0.59
CA GLU A 489 -2.16 0.37 0.47
C GLU A 489 -2.61 0.99 1.80
N VAL A 490 -3.47 0.31 2.57
CA VAL A 490 -3.84 0.77 3.92
C VAL A 490 -2.63 0.77 4.87
N ASN A 491 -1.71 -0.19 4.74
CA ASN A 491 -0.47 -0.19 5.49
C ASN A 491 0.45 1.00 5.10
N LEU A 492 0.21 1.70 4.00
CA LEU A 492 0.90 2.95 3.65
C LEU A 492 0.20 4.21 4.21
N GLY A 493 -0.92 4.04 4.93
CA GLY A 493 -1.71 5.14 5.49
C GLY A 493 -2.91 5.54 4.65
N ALA A 494 -3.26 4.78 3.61
CA ALA A 494 -4.45 4.99 2.80
C ALA A 494 -5.73 4.57 3.55
N ILE A 495 -6.89 5.01 3.07
CA ILE A 495 -8.20 4.62 3.63
C ILE A 495 -8.77 3.45 2.83
N GLY A 496 -9.03 2.34 3.51
CA GLY A 496 -9.60 1.14 2.90
C GLY A 496 -10.92 0.72 3.56
N LEU A 497 -11.85 0.21 2.77
CA LEU A 497 -13.09 -0.38 3.29
C LEU A 497 -13.56 -1.59 2.49
N ILE A 498 -14.34 -2.45 3.15
CA ILE A 498 -15.10 -3.52 2.51
C ILE A 498 -16.57 -3.23 2.76
N VAL A 499 -17.38 -3.24 1.69
CA VAL A 499 -18.82 -3.02 1.79
C VAL A 499 -19.56 -4.12 1.03
N ALA A 500 -20.64 -4.63 1.62
CA ALA A 500 -21.53 -5.61 1.01
C ALA A 500 -22.99 -5.18 1.13
N ARG A 501 -23.72 -5.29 0.02
CA ARG A 501 -25.12 -4.90 -0.11
C ARG A 501 -26.03 -6.11 0.11
N ARG A 502 -27.12 -5.96 0.87
CA ARG A 502 -28.12 -7.04 1.04
C ARG A 502 -28.91 -7.29 -0.24
N LYS A 503 -29.31 -8.56 -0.43
CA LYS A 503 -30.29 -8.97 -1.45
C LYS A 503 -31.71 -8.54 -1.08
N GLU A 504 -32.10 -8.80 0.15
CA GLU A 504 -33.43 -8.51 0.67
C GLU A 504 -33.56 -7.00 0.93
N ASP A 505 -34.55 -6.38 0.30
CA ASP A 505 -34.88 -4.98 0.55
C ASP A 505 -35.33 -4.78 2.00
N GLY A 506 -35.00 -3.61 2.56
CA GLY A 506 -35.25 -3.31 3.96
C GLY A 506 -34.23 -3.89 4.96
N ARG A 507 -33.40 -4.87 4.55
CA ARG A 507 -32.30 -5.37 5.41
C ARG A 507 -31.03 -4.54 5.26
N SER A 508 -30.31 -4.36 6.37
CA SER A 508 -29.04 -3.61 6.39
C SER A 508 -27.88 -4.37 5.76
N GLY A 509 -27.19 -3.71 4.84
CA GLY A 509 -25.86 -4.09 4.36
C GLY A 509 -24.83 -4.07 5.49
N HIS A 510 -23.57 -4.35 5.16
CA HIS A 510 -22.48 -4.29 6.12
C HIS A 510 -21.26 -3.61 5.51
N ILE A 511 -20.59 -2.78 6.29
CA ILE A 511 -19.38 -2.05 5.89
C ILE A 511 -18.37 -2.10 7.04
N VAL A 512 -17.10 -2.27 6.72
CA VAL A 512 -16.00 -2.26 7.70
C VAL A 512 -14.87 -1.41 7.17
N MET A 513 -14.14 -0.77 8.08
CA MET A 513 -12.87 -0.14 7.73
C MET A 513 -11.78 -1.19 7.75
N VAL A 514 -10.90 -1.18 6.75
CA VAL A 514 -9.62 -1.88 6.80
C VAL A 514 -8.61 -0.91 7.37
N VAL A 515 -7.85 -1.34 8.38
CA VAL A 515 -6.95 -0.48 9.15
C VAL A 515 -5.50 -0.98 9.05
N PRO A 516 -4.50 -0.10 9.24
CA PRO A 516 -3.09 -0.49 9.14
C PRO A 516 -2.74 -1.61 10.12
N GLU A 517 -1.96 -2.58 9.65
CA GLU A 517 -1.39 -3.61 10.51
C GLU A 517 -0.37 -3.01 11.48
N THR A 518 -0.25 -3.60 12.67
CA THR A 518 0.76 -3.23 13.67
C THR A 518 1.77 -4.37 13.85
N GLY A 519 2.74 -4.21 14.75
CA GLY A 519 3.68 -5.28 15.10
C GLY A 519 2.99 -6.53 15.68
N THR A 520 1.81 -6.39 16.29
CA THR A 520 1.08 -7.47 16.99
C THR A 520 -0.25 -7.83 16.34
N LEU A 521 -0.91 -6.90 15.66
CA LEU A 521 -2.21 -7.10 15.03
C LEU A 521 -2.04 -7.09 13.52
N VAL A 522 -2.32 -8.25 12.91
CA VAL A 522 -1.99 -8.51 11.50
C VAL A 522 -3.16 -9.13 10.76
N ALA A 523 -3.20 -8.88 9.45
CA ALA A 523 -4.09 -9.57 8.55
C ALA A 523 -3.69 -11.05 8.42
N ARG A 524 -4.69 -11.94 8.30
CA ARG A 524 -4.44 -13.36 8.08
C ARG A 524 -4.15 -13.60 6.60
N ARG A 525 -3.12 -14.41 6.36
CA ARG A 525 -2.63 -14.76 5.01
C ARG A 525 -2.69 -16.27 4.78
N ASN A 526 -2.85 -16.69 3.53
CA ASN A 526 -2.73 -18.09 3.13
C ASN A 526 -1.26 -18.51 2.94
N ALA A 527 -1.03 -19.76 2.53
CA ALA A 527 0.31 -20.28 2.27
C ALA A 527 1.07 -19.55 1.15
N ALA A 528 0.35 -18.95 0.20
CA ALA A 528 0.89 -18.11 -0.87
C ALA A 528 1.13 -16.66 -0.43
N GLY A 529 0.84 -16.30 0.83
CA GLY A 529 1.03 -14.95 1.35
C GLY A 529 -0.09 -13.96 1.02
N GLU A 530 -1.15 -14.42 0.36
CA GLU A 530 -2.29 -13.57 0.02
C GLU A 530 -3.15 -13.31 1.25
N VAL A 531 -3.60 -12.07 1.42
CA VAL A 531 -4.52 -11.71 2.51
C VAL A 531 -5.87 -12.38 2.26
N ILE A 532 -6.29 -13.20 3.22
CA ILE A 532 -7.59 -13.87 3.21
C ILE A 532 -8.57 -13.21 4.21
N ALA A 533 -8.04 -12.55 5.24
CA ALA A 533 -8.84 -11.72 6.14
C ALA A 533 -8.02 -10.49 6.57
N PRO A 534 -8.35 -9.29 6.06
CA PRO A 534 -7.62 -8.08 6.41
C PRO A 534 -7.87 -7.69 7.86
N LEU A 535 -6.99 -6.85 8.40
CA LEU A 535 -7.20 -6.23 9.69
C LEU A 535 -8.27 -5.17 9.56
N GLN A 536 -9.35 -5.31 10.32
CA GLN A 536 -10.56 -4.51 10.24
C GLN A 536 -10.81 -3.76 11.55
N SER A 537 -11.59 -2.70 11.45
CA SER A 537 -12.30 -2.08 12.56
C SER A 537 -13.79 -2.01 12.25
N GLN A 538 -14.65 -2.29 13.23
CA GLN A 538 -16.07 -2.51 12.98
C GLN A 538 -16.98 -2.06 14.12
N ALA A 539 -18.07 -1.36 13.76
CA ALA A 539 -19.24 -1.11 14.58
C ALA A 539 -20.48 -1.91 14.07
N GLY A 540 -20.51 -3.22 14.30
CA GLY A 540 -21.51 -4.14 13.76
C GLY A 540 -22.38 -4.76 14.83
N ALA A 541 -22.80 -6.01 14.62
CA ALA A 541 -23.44 -6.81 15.68
C ALA A 541 -22.48 -7.11 16.85
N SER A 542 -21.18 -7.15 16.56
CA SER A 542 -20.10 -7.19 17.53
C SER A 542 -19.07 -6.14 17.13
N ASN A 543 -18.75 -5.27 18.07
CA ASN A 543 -17.82 -4.17 17.87
C ASN A 543 -16.41 -4.59 18.30
N PHE A 544 -15.42 -4.16 17.52
CA PHE A 544 -14.02 -4.31 17.86
C PHE A 544 -13.20 -3.21 17.17
N ARG A 545 -12.20 -2.68 17.88
CA ARG A 545 -11.27 -1.69 17.31
C ARG A 545 -10.40 -2.28 16.23
N GLN A 546 -9.84 -3.46 16.47
CA GLN A 546 -8.90 -4.09 15.55
C GLN A 546 -9.07 -5.61 15.63
N GLY A 547 -9.34 -6.24 14.50
CA GLY A 547 -9.52 -7.69 14.40
C GLY A 547 -9.77 -8.13 12.95
N THR A 548 -9.64 -9.41 12.66
CA THR A 548 -9.78 -9.91 11.27
C THR A 548 -11.17 -10.40 10.92
N GLY A 549 -12.13 -10.28 11.84
CA GLY A 549 -13.52 -10.69 11.67
C GLY A 549 -13.70 -12.15 11.24
N LYS A 550 -14.90 -12.47 10.74
CA LYS A 550 -15.18 -13.76 10.11
C LYS A 550 -14.61 -13.77 8.69
N LEU A 551 -13.96 -14.88 8.32
CA LEU A 551 -13.41 -15.08 6.98
C LEU A 551 -14.51 -14.95 5.92
N ASN A 552 -14.24 -14.19 4.84
CA ASN A 552 -15.11 -14.03 3.67
C ASN A 552 -16.55 -13.62 4.00
N TRP A 553 -16.78 -12.86 5.08
CA TRP A 553 -18.15 -12.52 5.50
C TRP A 553 -18.94 -11.83 4.39
N TRP A 554 -18.28 -11.03 3.54
CA TRP A 554 -18.89 -10.28 2.43
C TRP A 554 -19.40 -11.18 1.29
N ASN A 555 -18.91 -12.43 1.21
CA ASN A 555 -19.39 -13.45 0.27
C ASN A 555 -20.53 -14.30 0.85
N GLY A 556 -21.17 -13.87 1.95
CA GLY A 556 -22.34 -14.56 2.50
C GLY A 556 -23.54 -14.55 1.56
N GLU A 557 -24.39 -15.60 1.61
CA GLU A 557 -25.56 -15.76 0.73
C GLU A 557 -26.58 -14.64 0.83
N GLN A 558 -26.58 -13.93 1.96
CA GLN A 558 -27.41 -12.76 2.19
C GLN A 558 -27.07 -11.54 1.31
N PHE A 559 -25.85 -11.50 0.76
CA PHE A 559 -25.30 -10.34 0.08
C PHE A 559 -25.46 -10.51 -1.43
N ALA A 560 -25.97 -9.47 -2.08
CA ALA A 560 -26.13 -9.44 -3.52
C ALA A 560 -24.77 -9.23 -4.18
N GLU A 561 -23.99 -8.30 -3.61
CA GLU A 561 -22.74 -7.79 -4.14
C GLU A 561 -21.85 -7.36 -2.98
N SER A 562 -20.55 -7.36 -3.22
CA SER A 562 -19.53 -6.82 -2.32
C SER A 562 -18.37 -6.23 -3.11
N ALA A 563 -17.69 -5.25 -2.54
CA ALA A 563 -16.55 -4.60 -3.17
C ALA A 563 -15.53 -4.11 -2.13
N PHE A 564 -14.30 -3.94 -2.59
CA PHE A 564 -13.16 -3.46 -1.82
C PHE A 564 -12.78 -2.08 -2.36
N TRP A 565 -12.85 -1.07 -1.51
CA TRP A 565 -12.64 0.33 -1.90
C TRP A 565 -11.44 0.92 -1.18
N LEU A 566 -10.76 1.82 -1.88
CA LEU A 566 -9.55 2.49 -1.47
C LEU A 566 -9.64 3.98 -1.82
N HIS A 567 -9.12 4.82 -0.94
CA HIS A 567 -8.87 6.24 -1.13
C HIS A 567 -7.47 6.57 -0.59
N ALA A 568 -6.78 7.54 -1.20
CA ALA A 568 -5.48 8.03 -0.73
C ALA A 568 -5.52 8.55 0.72
#